data_AF-A0A240E154-F1
#
_entry.id   AF-A0A240E154-F1
#
_cell.length_a   1.000
_cell.length_b   1.000
_cell.length_c   1.000
_cell.angle_alpha   90.00
_cell.angle_beta   90.00
_cell.angle_gamma   90.00
#
_symmetry.space_group_name_H-M   'P 1'
#
loop_
_entity.id
_entity.type
_entity.pdbx_description
1 polymer ?
#
loop_
_entity_poly.entity_id
_entity_poly.type
_entity_poly.pdbx_seq_one_letter_code
_entity_poly.pdbx_strand_id
1 'polypeptide(L)'
;MLYLIFLQILFSAAYYITSPFEMNWSLWAALALNFIALGYLFKHHQIAHELLHRRIRIARIVFTLTIFLLELLILFTPNPVSPDEGIFGLINDGEVLITGILLGVLWRKELLGNGSD
;
A
#
# COMPACT_ATOMS: atom_id res chain seq x y z
N MET A 1 -0.98 -13.59 -2.32
CA MET A 1 -1.70 -12.30 -2.41
C MET A 1 -2.43 -11.98 -1.12
N LEU A 2 -3.34 -12.82 -0.62
CA LEU A 2 -4.08 -12.56 0.62
C LEU A 2 -3.18 -12.30 1.84
N TYR A 3 -2.16 -13.16 2.06
CA TYR A 3 -1.16 -12.97 3.11
C TYR A 3 -0.37 -11.64 2.97
N LEU A 4 -0.05 -11.24 1.74
CA LEU A 4 0.66 -9.98 1.48
C LEU A 4 -0.21 -8.76 1.77
N ILE A 5 -1.50 -8.81 1.42
CA ILE A 5 -2.45 -7.75 1.75
C ILE A 5 -2.63 -7.65 3.26
N PHE A 6 -2.70 -8.78 3.98
CA PHE A 6 -2.78 -8.77 5.43
C PHE A 6 -1.53 -8.19 6.09
N LEU A 7 -0.34 -8.60 5.62
CA LEU A 7 0.93 -8.03 6.08
C LEU A 7 1.01 -6.54 5.77
N GLN A 8 0.56 -6.09 4.60
CA GLN A 8 0.50 -4.66 4.26
C GLN A 8 -0.34 -3.89 5.26
N ILE A 9 -1.55 -4.37 5.57
CA ILE A 9 -2.43 -3.71 6.53
C ILE A 9 -1.76 -3.66 7.91
N LEU A 10 -1.13 -4.75 8.35
CA LEU A 10 -0.46 -4.82 9.65
C LEU A 10 0.73 -3.85 9.74
N PHE A 11 1.62 -3.86 8.74
CA PHE A 11 2.81 -3.03 8.72
C PHE A 11 2.47 -1.55 8.52
N SER A 12 1.55 -1.20 7.62
CA SER A 12 1.10 0.19 7.49
C SER A 12 0.42 0.67 8.77
N ALA A 13 -0.44 -0.15 9.41
CA ALA A 13 -1.04 0.23 10.70
C ALA A 13 0.02 0.43 11.79
N ALA A 14 0.98 -0.48 11.90
CA ALA A 14 2.10 -0.35 12.83
C ALA A 14 2.90 0.93 12.55
N TYR A 15 3.23 1.21 11.29
CA TYR A 15 3.96 2.40 10.88
C TYR A 15 3.25 3.68 11.30
N TYR A 16 1.97 3.87 10.95
CA TYR A 16 1.24 5.10 11.26
C TYR A 16 0.85 5.26 12.74
N ILE A 17 0.76 4.17 13.52
CA ILE A 17 0.53 4.24 14.98
C ILE A 17 1.82 4.60 15.71
N THR A 18 2.95 4.10 15.22
CA THR A 18 4.26 4.24 15.88
C THR A 18 5.05 5.44 15.37
N SER A 19 4.65 6.04 14.25
CA SER A 19 5.36 7.14 13.62
C SER A 19 5.42 8.39 14.52
N PRO A 20 6.61 9.02 14.66
CA PRO A 20 6.79 10.27 15.42
C PRO A 20 6.22 11.52 14.75
N PHE A 21 5.69 11.44 13.52
CA PHE A 21 5.11 12.58 12.83
C PHE A 21 3.63 12.80 13.20
N GLU A 22 3.18 14.05 13.16
CA GLU A 22 1.79 14.38 13.45
C GLU A 22 0.87 13.96 12.29
N MET A 23 -0.11 13.10 12.60
CA MET A 23 -1.11 12.67 11.63
C MET A 23 -2.10 13.80 11.32
N ASN A 24 -1.92 14.45 10.18
CA ASN A 24 -2.86 15.44 9.66
C ASN A 24 -4.06 14.78 8.94
N TRP A 25 -5.12 15.56 8.67
CA TRP A 25 -6.32 15.07 7.99
C TRP A 25 -6.05 14.50 6.59
N SER A 26 -5.07 15.03 5.87
CA SER A 26 -4.69 14.56 4.53
C SER A 26 -4.07 13.16 4.56
N LEU A 27 -3.21 12.89 5.54
CA LEU A 27 -2.62 11.57 5.78
C LEU A 27 -3.70 10.56 6.14
N TRP A 28 -4.62 10.92 7.04
CA TRP A 28 -5.77 10.07 7.37
C TRP A 28 -6.63 9.74 6.16
N ALA A 29 -6.94 10.73 5.33
CA ALA A 29 -7.75 10.52 4.13
C ALA A 29 -7.05 9.62 3.11
N ALA A 30 -5.75 9.84 2.86
CA ALA A 30 -4.95 9.03 1.94
C ALA A 30 -4.77 7.59 2.46
N LEU A 31 -4.56 7.41 3.76
CA LEU A 31 -4.44 6.10 4.41
C LEU A 31 -5.77 5.33 4.35
N ALA A 32 -6.89 6.00 4.64
CA ALA A 32 -8.21 5.40 4.53
C ALA A 32 -8.50 4.94 3.09
N LEU A 33 -8.17 5.76 2.10
CA LEU A 33 -8.33 5.41 0.68
C LEU A 33 -7.47 4.20 0.30
N ASN A 34 -6.23 4.13 0.83
CA ASN A 34 -5.34 2.99 0.63
C ASN A 34 -5.93 1.70 1.24
N PHE A 35 -6.44 1.75 2.48
CA PHE A 35 -7.09 0.61 3.12
C PHE A 35 -8.39 0.18 2.43
N ILE A 36 -9.18 1.12 1.89
CA ILE A 36 -10.35 0.79 1.07
C ILE A 36 -9.93 0.03 -0.19
N ALA A 37 -8.86 0.47 -0.87
CA ALA A 37 -8.34 -0.21 -2.05
C ALA A 37 -7.82 -1.63 -1.70
N LEU A 38 -7.08 -1.77 -0.60
CA LEU A 38 -6.61 -3.07 -0.10
C LEU A 38 -7.77 -3.99 0.28
N GLY A 39 -8.78 -3.49 0.98
CA GLY A 39 -10.00 -4.25 1.33
C GLY A 39 -10.76 -4.70 0.09
N TYR A 40 -10.82 -3.86 -0.95
CA TYR A 40 -11.41 -4.23 -2.23
C TYR A 40 -10.61 -5.33 -2.94
N LEU A 41 -9.27 -5.21 -2.98
CA LEU A 41 -8.38 -6.24 -3.54
C LEU A 41 -8.44 -7.55 -2.75
N PHE A 42 -8.56 -7.49 -1.42
CA PHE A 42 -8.70 -8.64 -0.54
C PHE A 42 -9.99 -9.40 -0.85
N LYS A 43 -11.12 -8.69 -0.89
CA LYS A 43 -12.44 -9.29 -1.16
C LYS A 43 -12.51 -9.98 -2.52
N HIS A 44 -11.78 -9.46 -3.51
CA HIS A 44 -11.88 -9.93 -4.89
C HIS A 44 -10.64 -10.70 -5.39
N HIS A 45 -9.74 -11.12 -4.49
CA HIS A 45 -8.47 -11.74 -4.86
C HIS A 45 -8.59 -13.08 -5.63
N GLN A 46 -9.74 -13.74 -5.61
CA GLN A 46 -9.98 -15.04 -6.27
C GLN A 46 -10.86 -14.96 -7.53
N ILE A 47 -11.39 -13.79 -7.87
CA ILE A 47 -12.49 -13.73 -8.84
C ILE A 47 -11.93 -13.49 -10.24
N ALA A 48 -12.05 -14.51 -11.10
CA ALA A 48 -11.55 -14.57 -12.48
C ALA A 48 -12.53 -14.02 -13.54
N HIS A 49 -13.52 -13.21 -13.15
CA HIS A 49 -14.52 -12.70 -14.11
C HIS A 49 -14.05 -11.40 -14.80
N GLU A 50 -14.19 -11.33 -16.12
CA GLU A 50 -13.73 -10.21 -16.97
C GLU A 50 -14.25 -8.83 -16.55
N LEU A 51 -15.52 -8.71 -16.14
CA LEU A 51 -16.10 -7.46 -15.62
C LEU A 51 -15.43 -6.99 -14.33
N LEU A 52 -14.94 -7.94 -13.53
CA LEU A 52 -14.22 -7.67 -12.30
C LEU A 52 -12.78 -7.22 -12.58
N HIS A 53 -12.22 -7.61 -13.73
CA HIS A 53 -10.85 -7.31 -14.12
C HIS A 53 -10.60 -5.80 -14.22
N ARG A 54 -11.55 -5.04 -14.81
CA ARG A 54 -11.45 -3.57 -14.89
C ARG A 54 -11.51 -2.90 -13.51
N ARG A 55 -12.39 -3.37 -12.61
CA ARG A 55 -12.51 -2.81 -11.24
C ARG A 55 -11.30 -3.14 -10.38
N ILE A 56 -10.76 -4.36 -10.49
CA ILE A 56 -9.51 -4.76 -9.83
C ILE A 56 -8.35 -3.91 -10.35
N ARG A 57 -8.28 -3.62 -11.66
CA ARG A 57 -7.27 -2.71 -12.22
C ARG A 57 -7.36 -1.31 -11.63
N ILE A 58 -8.57 -0.75 -11.49
CA ILE A 58 -8.77 0.55 -10.83
C ILE A 58 -8.28 0.48 -9.38
N ALA A 59 -8.65 -0.55 -8.62
CA ALA A 59 -8.20 -0.71 -7.24
C ALA A 59 -6.67 -0.81 -7.12
N ARG A 60 -5.99 -1.52 -8.04
CA ARG A 60 -4.51 -1.56 -8.12
C ARG A 60 -3.91 -0.18 -8.35
N ILE A 61 -4.50 0.60 -9.27
CA ILE A 61 -4.06 1.98 -9.55
C ILE A 61 -4.28 2.87 -8.33
N VAL A 62 -5.47 2.84 -7.72
CA VAL A 62 -5.78 3.64 -6.53
C VAL A 62 -4.83 3.30 -5.39
N PHE A 63 -4.57 2.02 -5.14
CA PHE A 63 -3.58 1.56 -4.16
C PHE A 63 -2.18 2.11 -4.45
N THR A 64 -1.72 2.00 -5.69
CA THR A 64 -0.38 2.47 -6.09
C THR A 64 -0.25 3.99 -5.97
N LEU A 65 -1.25 4.75 -6.44
CA LEU A 65 -1.26 6.21 -6.36
C LEU A 65 -1.36 6.70 -4.93
N THR A 66 -2.12 6.01 -4.07
CA THR A 66 -2.24 6.39 -2.65
C THR A 66 -0.97 6.14 -1.88
N ILE A 67 -0.22 5.07 -2.16
CA ILE A 67 1.12 4.87 -1.58
C ILE A 67 2.03 6.03 -1.95
N PHE A 68 2.10 6.36 -3.25
CA PHE A 68 2.93 7.46 -3.73
C PHE A 68 2.53 8.80 -3.09
N LEU A 69 1.22 9.05 -2.94
CA LEU A 69 0.71 10.24 -2.27
C LEU A 69 1.07 10.26 -0.78
N LEU A 70 0.96 9.13 -0.08
CA LEU A 70 1.31 9.01 1.33
C LEU A 70 2.80 9.29 1.55
N GLU A 71 3.66 8.71 0.72
CA GLU A 71 5.11 8.94 0.78
C GLU A 71 5.46 10.41 0.53
N LEU A 72 4.80 11.03 -0.47
CA LEU A 72 4.94 12.46 -0.74
C LEU A 72 4.48 13.32 0.44
N LEU A 73 3.33 13.01 1.06
CA LEU A 73 2.83 13.74 2.22
C LEU A 73 3.78 13.60 3.42
N ILE A 74 4.32 12.41 3.67
CA ILE A 74 5.29 12.16 4.75
C ILE A 74 6.57 12.99 4.54
N LEU A 75 7.07 13.08 3.30
CA LEU A 75 8.25 13.89 2.96
C LEU A 75 8.09 15.39 3.29
N PHE A 76 6.86 15.90 3.24
CA PHE A 76 6.55 17.29 3.59
C PHE A 76 6.15 17.47 5.07
N THR A 77 6.13 16.42 5.88
CA THR A 77 5.73 16.49 7.29
C THR A 77 6.95 16.85 8.16
N PRO A 78 6.82 17.77 9.15
CA PRO A 78 7.91 18.05 10.08
C PRO A 78 8.26 16.80 10.89
N ASN A 79 9.56 16.52 11.05
CA ASN A 79 10.13 15.30 11.64
C ASN A 79 9.83 14.01 10.85
N PRO A 80 10.33 13.85 9.61
CA PRO A 80 10.29 12.56 8.93
C PRO A 80 11.03 11.52 9.76
N VAL A 81 10.47 10.31 9.85
CA VAL A 81 11.05 9.20 10.61
C VAL A 81 12.47 8.95 10.11
N SER A 82 13.47 9.06 10.98
CA SER A 82 14.84 8.68 10.63
C SER A 82 14.88 7.14 10.49
N PRO A 83 15.46 6.60 9.40
CA PRO A 83 15.55 5.15 9.20
C PRO A 83 16.35 4.41 10.30
N ASP A 84 17.14 5.13 11.09
CA ASP A 84 18.19 4.55 11.95
C ASP A 84 17.76 4.32 13.42
N GLU A 85 16.51 4.59 13.80
CA GLU A 85 16.05 4.49 15.20
C GLU A 85 15.30 3.18 15.51
N GLY A 86 16.06 2.08 15.65
CA GLY A 86 15.63 0.87 16.35
C GLY A 86 14.38 0.17 15.77
N ILE A 87 13.35 -0.01 16.60
CA ILE A 87 12.13 -0.75 16.23
C ILE A 87 11.33 0.00 15.14
N PHE A 88 11.39 1.33 15.11
CA PHE A 88 10.68 2.13 14.10
C PHE A 88 11.28 1.96 12.71
N GLY A 89 12.61 1.92 12.61
CA GLY A 89 13.32 1.61 11.37
C GLY A 89 12.94 0.23 10.82
N LEU A 90 12.86 -0.78 11.69
CA LEU A 90 12.45 -2.14 11.29
C LEU A 90 10.99 -2.21 10.79
N ILE A 91 10.08 -1.47 11.42
CA ILE A 91 8.68 -1.38 10.97
C ILE A 91 8.61 -0.66 9.61
N ASN A 92 9.34 0.43 9.44
CA ASN A 92 9.42 1.16 8.18
C ASN A 92 9.98 0.30 7.05
N ASP A 93 11.11 -0.37 7.27
CA ASP A 93 11.73 -1.26 6.27
C ASP A 93 10.82 -2.43 5.91
N GLY A 94 10.13 -2.99 6.91
CA GLY A 94 9.13 -4.04 6.71
C GLY A 94 7.94 -3.56 5.89
N GLU A 95 7.43 -2.36 6.16
CA GLU A 95 6.36 -1.72 5.38
C GLU A 95 6.79 -1.56 3.92
N VAL A 96 7.94 -0.93 3.67
CA VAL A 96 8.46 -0.69 2.32
C VAL A 96 8.68 -1.99 1.55
N LEU A 97 9.25 -3.01 2.21
CA LEU A 97 9.48 -4.32 1.61
C LEU A 97 8.17 -5.01 1.20
N ILE A 98 7.19 -5.06 2.12
CA ILE A 98 5.90 -5.70 1.84
C ILE A 98 5.14 -4.92 0.76
N THR A 99 5.18 -3.59 0.80
CA THR A 99 4.63 -2.71 -0.23
C THR A 99 5.23 -3.04 -1.60
N GLY A 100 6.56 -3.12 -1.70
CA GLY A 100 7.27 -3.44 -2.93
C GLY A 100 6.90 -4.82 -3.50
N ILE A 101 6.87 -5.85 -2.64
CA ILE A 101 6.46 -7.20 -3.04
C ILE A 101 5.00 -7.21 -3.51
N LEU A 102 4.11 -6.54 -2.80
CA LEU A 102 2.68 -6.47 -3.14
C LEU A 102 2.47 -5.77 -4.47
N LEU A 103 3.13 -4.62 -4.71
CA LEU A 103 3.11 -3.95 -6.01
C LEU A 103 3.63 -4.85 -7.13
N GLY A 104 4.76 -5.53 -6.90
CA GLY A 104 5.33 -6.49 -7.85
C GLY A 104 4.34 -7.61 -8.21
N VAL A 105 3.63 -8.16 -7.23
CA VAL A 105 2.60 -9.20 -7.46
C VAL A 105 1.38 -8.63 -8.18
N LEU A 106 0.91 -7.45 -7.79
CA LEU A 106 -0.27 -6.81 -8.37
C LEU A 106 -0.07 -6.44 -9.84
N TRP A 107 1.15 -6.04 -10.23
CA TRP A 107 1.47 -5.60 -11.59
C TRP A 107 2.27 -6.61 -12.40
N ARG A 108 2.50 -7.82 -11.86
CA ARG A 108 3.34 -8.86 -12.48
C ARG A 108 2.96 -9.16 -13.93
N LYS A 109 1.66 -9.27 -14.23
CA LYS A 109 1.18 -9.65 -15.58
C LYS A 109 1.47 -8.55 -16.60
N GLU A 110 1.25 -7.30 -16.21
CA GLU A 110 1.53 -6.12 -17.03
C GLU A 110 3.03 -5.90 -17.23
N LEU A 111 3.84 -6.11 -16.19
CA LEU A 111 5.30 -5.97 -16.25
C LEU A 111 5.98 -7.05 -17.12
N LEU A 112 5.44 -8.27 -17.12
CA LEU A 112 6.00 -9.40 -17.88
C LEU A 112 5.48 -9.47 -19.33
N GLY A 113 4.70 -8.49 -19.78
CA GLY A 113 4.21 -8.45 -21.17
C GLY A 113 3.11 -9.46 -21.50
N ASN A 114 2.61 -10.23 -20.53
CA ASN A 114 1.46 -11.14 -20.69
C ASN A 114 0.13 -10.38 -20.59
N GLY A 115 0.09 -9.13 -21.05
CA GLY A 115 -1.03 -8.19 -20.95
C GLY A 115 -2.05 -8.29 -22.10
N SER A 116 -2.10 -9.42 -22.79
CA SER A 116 -3.14 -9.73 -23.78
C SER A 116 -3.93 -10.94 -23.29
N ASP A 117 -5.03 -10.66 -22.59
CA ASP A 117 -6.28 -11.41 -22.60
C ASP A 117 -7.40 -10.43 -22.22
#